data_AF-A0A6J1KTM4-F1
#
_entry.id   AF-A0A6J1KTM4-F1
#
_cell.length_a   1.000
_cell.length_b   1.000
_cell.length_c   1.000
_cell.angle_alpha   90.00
_cell.angle_beta   90.00
_cell.angle_gamma   90.00
#
_symmetry.space_group_name_H-M   'P 1'
#
loop_
_entity.id
_entity.type
_entity.pdbx_description
1 polymer ?
#
loop_
_entity_poly.entity_id
_entity_poly.type
_entity_poly.pdbx_seq_one_letter_code
_entity_poly.pdbx_strand_id
1 'polypeptide(L)' 'MELADKMVGFLLSLTSLSIFTYYTFWVIILPFVDSDHFIHNYFLPQEYAILIPVFAGVVLLCLLAIFVGIVMLKSKKKKA' A
#
# COMPACT_ATOMS: atom_id res chain seq x y z
N MET A 1 20.14 16.99 -15.89
CA MET A 1 19.42 16.71 -14.63
C MET A 1 17.90 16.77 -14.87
N GLU A 2 17.35 17.85 -15.42
CA GLU A 2 15.90 17.98 -15.71
C GLU A 2 15.23 16.80 -16.46
N LEU A 3 15.85 16.24 -17.52
CA LEU A 3 15.21 15.17 -18.30
C LEU A 3 15.11 13.86 -17.52
N ALA A 4 16.14 13.52 -16.74
CA ALA A 4 16.15 12.31 -15.92
C ALA A 4 15.10 12.39 -14.82
N ASP A 5 15.00 13.54 -14.15
CA ASP A 5 14.00 13.78 -13.10
C ASP A 5 12.57 13.72 -13.67
N LYS A 6 12.35 14.33 -14.85
CA LYS A 6 11.06 14.25 -15.57
C LYS A 6 10.69 12.81 -15.96
N MET A 7 11.67 12.03 -16.42
CA MET A 7 11.45 10.63 -16.80
C MET A 7 11.11 9.76 -15.59
N VAL A 8 11.80 9.94 -14.47
CA VAL A 8 11.50 9.23 -13.22
C VAL A 8 10.11 9.61 -12.71
N GLY A 9 9.76 10.90 -12.72
CA GLY A 9 8.43 11.36 -12.33
C GLY A 9 7.32 10.76 -13.21
N PHE A 10 7.55 10.71 -14.53
CA PHE A 10 6.62 10.07 -15.46
C PHE A 10 6.47 8.57 -15.18
N LEU A 11 7.58 7.85 -14.97
CA LEU A 11 7.56 6.41 -14.67
C LEU A 11 6.82 6.13 -13.36
N LEU A 12 7.10 6.89 -12.30
CA LEU A 12 6.41 6.77 -11.02
C LEU A 12 4.91 7.04 -11.17
N SER A 13 4.54 8.06 -11.93
CA SER A 13 3.13 8.42 -12.17
C SER A 13 2.40 7.32 -12.96
N LEU A 14 3.01 6.80 -14.03
CA LEU A 14 2.44 5.74 -14.84
C LEU A 14 2.28 4.44 -14.04
N THR A 15 3.28 4.10 -13.24
CA THR A 15 3.25 2.94 -12.35
C THR A 15 2.15 3.09 -11.30
N SER A 16 2.07 4.26 -10.66
CA SER A 16 1.02 4.58 -9.68
C SER A 16 -0.37 4.48 -10.28
N LEU A 17 -0.59 5.06 -11.47
CA LEU A 17 -1.86 5.01 -12.16
C LEU A 17 -2.27 3.57 -12.53
N SER A 18 -1.29 2.75 -12.95
CA SER A 18 -1.53 1.34 -13.28
C SER A 18 -1.96 0.54 -12.06
N ILE A 19 -1.23 0.68 -10.94
CA ILE A 19 -1.56 0.02 -9.67
C ILE A 19 -2.92 0.49 -9.15
N PHE A 20 -3.17 1.80 -9.17
CA PHE A 20 -4.43 2.39 -8.73
C PHE A 20 -5.61 1.86 -9.55
N THR A 21 -5.47 1.78 -10.86
CA THR A 21 -6.51 1.24 -11.75
C THR A 21 -6.76 -0.23 -11.43
N TYR A 22 -5.71 -1.06 -11.39
CA TYR A 22 -5.85 -2.48 -11.04
C TYR A 22 -6.58 -2.67 -9.70
N TYR A 23 -6.18 -1.91 -8.69
CA TYR A 23 -6.79 -1.99 -7.36
C TYR A 23 -8.24 -1.49 -7.33
N THR A 24 -8.55 -0.43 -8.09
CA THR A 24 -9.92 0.09 -8.21
C THR A 24 -10.84 -0.94 -8.84
N PHE A 25 -10.43 -1.58 -9.94
CA PHE A 25 -11.20 -2.67 -10.54
C PHE A 25 -11.37 -3.84 -9.57
N TRP A 26 -10.30 -4.17 -8.86
CA TRP A 26 -10.32 -5.28 -7.90
C TRP A 26 -11.30 -5.04 -6.74
N VAL A 27 -11.27 -3.86 -6.12
CA VAL A 27 -12.09 -3.56 -4.93
C VAL A 27 -13.51 -3.16 -5.30
N ILE A 28 -13.69 -2.34 -6.34
CA ILE A 28 -14.99 -1.74 -6.65
C ILE A 28 -15.76 -2.58 -7.65
N ILE A 29 -15.11 -3.11 -8.71
CA ILE A 29 -15.83 -3.73 -9.82
C ILE A 29 -16.02 -5.24 -9.61
N LEU A 30 -14.97 -5.95 -9.19
CA LEU A 30 -15.01 -7.40 -8.97
C LEU A 30 -16.17 -7.91 -8.09
N PRO A 31 -16.60 -7.26 -6.98
CA PRO A 31 -17.72 -7.74 -6.18
C PRO A 31 -19.08 -7.74 -6.90
N PHE A 32 -19.20 -7.03 -8.02
CA PHE A 32 -20.42 -7.01 -8.83
C PHE A 32 -20.38 -7.99 -10.00
N VAL A 33 -19.29 -8.74 -10.17
CA VAL A 33 -19.15 -9.76 -11.21
C VAL A 33 -19.47 -11.14 -10.63
N ASP A 34 -20.16 -11.97 -11.43
CA ASP A 34 -20.49 -13.33 -11.05
C ASP A 34 -19.23 -14.16 -10.78
N SER A 35 -19.27 -14.97 -9.73
CA SER A 35 -18.12 -15.75 -9.26
C SER A 35 -17.59 -16.78 -10.27
N ASP A 36 -18.40 -17.19 -11.24
CA ASP A 36 -18.00 -18.12 -12.31
C ASP A 36 -17.29 -17.41 -13.48
N HIS A 37 -17.27 -16.08 -13.48
CA HIS A 37 -16.69 -15.31 -14.57
C HIS A 37 -15.17 -15.44 -14.57
N PHE A 38 -14.59 -15.65 -15.76
CA PHE A 38 -13.14 -15.84 -15.96
C PHE A 38 -12.25 -14.71 -15.41
N ILE A 39 -12.85 -13.55 -15.12
CA ILE A 39 -12.15 -12.36 -14.67
C ILE A 39 -11.54 -12.57 -13.28
N HIS A 40 -12.15 -13.41 -12.44
CA HIS A 40 -11.64 -13.77 -11.12
C HIS A 40 -10.25 -14.43 -11.17
N ASN A 41 -9.83 -14.99 -12.30
CA ASN A 41 -8.47 -15.54 -12.46
C ASN A 41 -7.37 -14.46 -12.58
N TYR A 42 -7.73 -13.23 -12.90
CA TYR A 42 -6.79 -12.10 -13.00
C TYR A 42 -6.64 -11.32 -11.69
N PHE A 43 -7.48 -11.62 -10.70
CA PHE A 43 -7.51 -10.95 -9.41
C PHE A 43 -7.26 -11.96 -8.29
N LEU A 44 -6.66 -11.51 -7.20
CA LEU A 44 -6.63 -12.34 -6.00
C LEU A 44 -8.05 -12.45 -5.40
N PRO A 45 -8.29 -13.44 -4.52
CA PRO A 45 -9.55 -13.54 -3.79
C PRO A 45 -9.89 -12.22 -3.08
N GLN A 46 -11.18 -11.89 -3.05
CA GLN A 46 -11.68 -10.58 -2.61
C GLN A 46 -11.25 -10.21 -1.19
N GLU A 47 -11.06 -11.21 -0.31
CA GLU A 47 -10.59 -11.02 1.06
C GLU A 47 -9.23 -10.30 1.13
N TYR A 48 -8.34 -10.57 0.17
CA TYR A 48 -7.04 -9.93 0.09
C TYR A 48 -7.12 -8.45 -0.27
N ALA A 49 -8.17 -8.03 -0.96
CA ALA A 49 -8.41 -6.63 -1.31
C ALA A 49 -8.67 -5.75 -0.07
N ILE A 50 -9.01 -6.34 1.07
CA ILE A 50 -9.14 -5.64 2.36
C ILE A 50 -7.94 -5.94 3.26
N LEU A 51 -7.47 -7.19 3.25
CA LEU A 51 -6.39 -7.64 4.11
C LEU A 51 -5.06 -6.93 3.83
N ILE A 52 -4.74 -6.64 2.56
CA ILE A 52 -3.48 -5.98 2.18
C ILE A 52 -3.35 -4.57 2.81
N PRO A 53 -4.32 -3.62 2.64
CA PRO A 53 -4.26 -2.32 3.29
C PRO A 53 -4.26 -2.40 4.81
N VAL A 54 -5.07 -3.30 5.39
CA VAL A 54 -5.13 -3.47 6.84
C VAL A 54 -3.79 -3.93 7.38
N PHE A 55 -3.18 -4.93 6.76
CA PHE A 55 -1.87 -5.42 7.15
C PHE A 55 -0.79 -4.33 7.03
N ALA A 56 -0.77 -3.58 5.91
CA ALA A 56 0.15 -2.47 5.72
C ALA A 56 -0.03 -1.38 6.81
N GLY A 57 -1.26 -1.05 7.15
CA GLY A 57 -1.60 -0.11 8.23
C GLY A 57 -1.11 -0.59 9.60
N VAL A 58 -1.34 -1.87 9.94
CA VAL A 58 -0.87 -2.46 11.20
C VAL A 58 0.66 -2.44 11.27
N VAL A 59 1.35 -2.83 10.20
CA VAL A 59 2.82 -2.79 10.13
C VAL A 59 3.33 -1.36 10.34
N LEU A 60 2.72 -0.37 9.67
CA LEU A 60 3.09 1.04 9.84
C LEU A 60 2.89 1.49 11.29
N LEU A 61 1.76 1.16 11.92
CA LEU A 61 1.49 1.50 13.32
C LEU A 61 2.50 0.86 14.27
N CYS A 62 2.84 -0.42 14.06
CA CYS A 62 3.89 -1.08 14.84
C CYS A 62 5.24 -0.38 14.70
N LEU A 63 5.63 0.01 13.48
CA LEU A 63 6.87 0.74 13.23
C LEU A 63 6.88 2.10 13.95
N LEU A 64 5.77 2.84 13.89
CA LEU A 64 5.62 4.11 14.60
C LEU A 64 5.70 3.93 16.12
N ALA A 65 5.02 2.92 16.67
CA ALA A 65 5.06 2.63 18.10
C ALA A 65 6.48 2.28 18.58
N ILE A 66 7.20 1.45 17.83
CA ILE A 66 8.60 1.10 18.10
C ILE A 66 9.48 2.35 18.05
N PHE A 67 9.34 3.16 17.00
CA PHE A 67 10.11 4.39 16.84
C PHE A 67 9.91 5.35 18.03
N VAL A 68 8.66 5.61 18.41
CA VAL A 68 8.33 6.45 19.57
C VAL A 68 8.91 5.85 20.85
N GLY A 69 8.76 4.53 21.06
CA GLY A 69 9.33 3.84 22.21
C GLY A 69 10.86 4.02 22.31
N ILE A 70 11.58 3.86 21.20
CA ILE A 70 13.03 4.07 21.14
C ILE A 70 13.40 5.52 21.49
N VAL A 71 12.69 6.51 20.94
CA VAL A 71 12.94 7.93 21.22
C VAL A 71 12.70 8.26 22.70
N MET A 72 11.65 7.71 23.31
CA MET A 72 11.36 7.89 24.73
C MET A 72 12.44 7.29 25.62
N LEU A 73 12.92 6.08 25.30
CA LEU A 73 13.99 5.42 26.04
C LEU A 73 15.31 6.20 25.97
N LYS A 74 15.68 6.70 24.78
CA LYS A 74 16.87 7.55 24.60
C LYS A 74 16.74 8.88 25.33
N SER A 75 15.56 9.49 25.34
CA SER A 75 15.33 10.78 26.01
C SER A 75 15.45 10.68 27.53
N LYS A 76 15.06 9.55 28.14
CA LYS A 76 15.23 9.31 29.58
C LYS A 76 16.70 9.17 29.98
N LYS A 77 17.53 8.51 29.16
CA LYS A 77 18.97 8.36 29.42
C LYS A 77 19.76 9.68 29.39
N LYS A 78 19.27 10.73 28.71
CA LYS A 78 19.92 12.05 28.66
C LYS A 78 19.60 12.93 29.88
N LYS A 79 18.59 12.57 30.67
CA LYS A 79 18.17 13.30 31.88
C LYS A 79 18.75 12.72 33.19
N ALA A 80 19.41 11.57 33.13
CA ALA A 80 20.08 10.93 34.25
C ALA A 80 21.57 11.28 34.24
#